data_AF-A0AAW0LK90-F1
#
_entry.id   AF-A0AAW0LK90-F1
#
_cell.length_a   1.000
_cell.length_b   1.000
_cell.length_c   1.000
_cell.angle_alpha   90.00
_cell.angle_beta   90.00
_cell.angle_gamma   90.00
#
_symmetry.space_group_name_H-M   'P 1'
#
loop_
_entity.id
_entity.type
_entity.pdbx_description
1 polymer ?
#
loop_
_entity_poly.entity_id
_entity_poly.type
_entity_poly.pdbx_seq_one_letter_code
_entity_poly.pdbx_strand_id
1 'polypeptide(L)'
;MNRVRVDDYKEEDMDDACSSVEYYSPRNEVEALNSILLLLDISVSSGMRMQMNVLQELREAIVGMIHDFGDKNSVKTTILENHSCGKEECLLQWGKNNGIRTRLQIAYVEGADRGAIARENLNVGDIAVEIPVSTVISEELIRESNM
;
A
#
# COMPACT_ATOMS: atom_id res chain seq x y z
N MET A 1 55.22 0.75 -48.57
CA MET A 1 53.81 0.78 -48.12
C MET A 1 53.32 -0.66 -48.04
N ASN A 2 52.68 -1.19 -47.02
CA ASN A 2 52.16 -0.66 -45.77
C ASN A 2 52.26 -1.76 -44.70
N ARG A 3 52.68 -1.36 -43.48
CA ARG A 3 52.52 -2.14 -42.25
C ARG A 3 51.03 -2.27 -41.94
N VAL A 4 50.55 -3.47 -41.65
CA VAL A 4 49.26 -3.66 -40.97
C VAL A 4 49.54 -3.90 -39.50
N ARG A 5 48.97 -3.02 -38.67
CA ARG A 5 49.09 -2.98 -37.21
C ARG A 5 48.44 -4.20 -36.58
N VAL A 6 49.09 -4.66 -35.52
CA VAL A 6 48.48 -5.43 -34.43
C VAL A 6 47.83 -4.39 -33.52
N ASP A 7 46.51 -4.34 -33.49
CA ASP A 7 45.76 -3.53 -32.53
C ASP A 7 44.76 -4.45 -31.79
N ASP A 8 45.15 -4.78 -30.56
CA ASP A 8 44.35 -5.01 -29.35
C ASP A 8 42.89 -5.44 -29.50
N TYR A 9 42.63 -6.73 -29.23
CA TYR A 9 41.32 -7.15 -28.74
C TYR A 9 41.15 -6.62 -27.33
N LYS A 10 40.30 -5.60 -27.18
CA LYS A 10 39.84 -5.15 -25.86
C LYS A 10 39.00 -6.26 -25.24
N GLU A 11 39.41 -6.73 -24.07
CA GLU A 11 38.51 -7.35 -23.10
C GLU A 11 37.39 -6.33 -22.83
N GLU A 12 36.19 -6.62 -23.32
CA GLU A 12 34.99 -5.97 -22.83
C GLU A 12 34.73 -6.57 -21.45
N ASP A 13 35.14 -5.85 -20.40
CA ASP A 13 34.63 -6.05 -19.06
C ASP A 13 33.10 -5.97 -19.16
N MET A 14 32.45 -7.13 -19.08
CA MET A 14 31.02 -7.19 -18.77
C MET A 14 30.87 -6.59 -17.39
N ASP A 15 30.48 -5.32 -17.35
CA ASP A 15 29.80 -4.74 -16.20
C ASP A 15 28.55 -5.58 -15.97
N ASP A 16 28.68 -6.61 -15.13
CA ASP A 16 27.60 -7.29 -14.42
C ASP A 16 27.01 -6.29 -13.40
N ALA A 17 26.50 -5.18 -13.93
CA ALA A 17 25.49 -4.40 -13.27
C ALA A 17 24.22 -5.25 -13.35
N CYS A 18 24.11 -6.24 -12.46
CA CYS A 18 22.84 -6.77 -12.02
C CYS A 18 21.93 -5.58 -11.74
N SER A 19 21.09 -5.21 -12.72
CA SER A 19 20.17 -4.09 -12.61
C SER A 19 19.06 -4.51 -11.66
N SER A 20 19.34 -4.41 -10.37
CA SER A 20 18.39 -4.59 -9.26
C SER A 20 17.16 -3.66 -9.37
N VAL A 21 17.21 -2.72 -10.32
CA VAL A 21 16.14 -1.80 -10.71
C VAL A 21 14.90 -2.52 -11.27
N GLU A 22 15.01 -3.73 -11.82
CA GLU A 22 13.85 -4.42 -12.45
C GLU A 22 12.80 -4.95 -11.46
N TYR A 23 13.12 -5.11 -10.17
CA TYR A 23 12.17 -5.65 -9.16
C TYR A 23 11.72 -4.62 -8.12
N TYR A 24 12.21 -3.38 -8.22
CA TYR A 24 11.88 -2.34 -7.26
C TYR A 24 10.56 -1.65 -7.63
N SER A 25 9.52 -1.87 -6.83
CA SER A 25 8.26 -1.13 -6.89
C SER A 25 8.05 -0.40 -5.57
N PRO A 26 7.66 0.89 -5.58
CA PRO A 26 7.31 1.62 -4.37
C PRO A 26 6.28 0.89 -3.50
N ARG A 27 5.37 0.16 -4.14
CA ARG A 27 4.39 -0.67 -3.44
C ARG A 27 5.05 -1.80 -2.65
N ASN A 28 6.03 -2.50 -3.24
CA ASN A 28 6.70 -3.64 -2.61
C ASN A 28 7.47 -3.19 -1.36
N GLU A 29 8.08 -2.00 -1.38
CA GLU A 29 8.80 -1.44 -0.22
C GLU A 29 7.84 -1.18 0.95
N VAL A 30 6.70 -0.54 0.70
CA VAL A 30 5.68 -0.29 1.72
C VAL A 30 5.09 -1.59 2.26
N GLU A 31 4.84 -2.58 1.40
CA GLU A 31 4.35 -3.90 1.81
C GLU A 31 5.38 -4.64 2.70
N ALA A 32 6.67 -4.56 2.38
CA ALA A 32 7.74 -5.13 3.19
C ALA A 32 7.82 -4.46 4.57
N LEU A 33 7.83 -3.12 4.62
CA LEU A 33 7.84 -2.36 5.88
C LEU A 33 6.59 -2.65 6.73
N ASN A 34 5.41 -2.71 6.11
CA ASN A 34 4.17 -3.04 6.80
C ASN A 34 4.19 -4.48 7.36
N SER A 35 4.82 -5.42 6.66
CA SER A 35 5.00 -6.80 7.14
C SER A 35 5.88 -6.85 8.40
N ILE A 36 6.96 -6.08 8.43
CA ILE A 36 7.82 -5.96 9.61
C ILE A 36 7.04 -5.30 10.77
N LEU A 37 6.28 -4.25 10.48
CA LEU A 37 5.44 -3.56 11.47
C LEU A 37 4.44 -4.51 12.14
N LEU A 38 3.76 -5.36 11.36
CA LEU A 38 2.83 -6.37 11.88
C LEU A 38 3.52 -7.38 12.82
N LEU A 39 4.71 -7.85 12.46
CA LEU A 39 5.49 -8.76 13.32
C LEU A 39 5.89 -8.10 14.64
N LEU A 40 6.22 -6.81 14.61
CA LEU A 40 6.52 -6.05 15.81
C LEU A 40 5.28 -5.84 16.67
N ASP A 41 4.14 -5.50 16.09
CA ASP A 41 2.89 -5.33 16.84
C ASP A 41 2.49 -6.64 17.56
N ILE A 42 2.64 -7.79 16.90
CA ILE A 42 2.46 -9.12 17.52
C ILE A 42 3.46 -9.31 18.66
N SER A 43 4.74 -9.03 18.43
CA SER A 43 5.80 -9.22 19.43
C SER A 43 5.62 -8.34 20.66
N VAL A 44 5.25 -7.07 20.47
CA VAL A 44 4.94 -6.11 21.54
C VAL A 44 3.72 -6.57 22.34
N SER A 45 2.65 -7.04 21.66
CA SER A 45 1.45 -7.55 22.33
C SER A 45 1.70 -8.83 23.14
N SER A 46 2.65 -9.66 22.72
CA SER A 46 2.98 -10.94 23.36
C SER A 46 3.73 -10.82 24.70
N GLY A 47 4.13 -9.60 25.10
CA GLY A 47 4.63 -9.34 26.45
C GLY A 47 6.10 -9.68 26.70
N MET A 48 6.97 -9.61 25.67
CA MET A 48 8.44 -9.62 25.84
C MET A 48 8.93 -8.35 26.59
N ARG A 49 8.63 -8.25 27.89
CA ARG A 49 8.84 -7.07 28.75
C ARG A 49 10.28 -6.57 28.78
N MET A 50 11.26 -7.44 28.57
CA MET A 50 12.69 -7.10 28.66
C MET A 50 13.17 -6.26 27.47
N GLN A 51 12.44 -6.21 26.36
CA GLN A 51 12.84 -5.52 25.12
C GLN A 51 11.79 -4.52 24.61
N MET A 52 10.74 -4.23 25.37
CA MET A 52 9.62 -3.38 24.91
C MET A 52 10.08 -2.00 24.43
N ASN A 53 11.05 -1.37 25.10
CA ASN A 53 11.54 -0.06 24.68
C ASN A 53 12.21 -0.12 23.30
N VAL A 54 13.06 -1.12 23.05
CA VAL A 54 13.77 -1.29 21.77
C VAL A 54 12.79 -1.64 20.65
N LEU A 55 11.80 -2.50 20.93
CA LEU A 55 10.77 -2.87 19.95
C LEU A 55 9.86 -1.68 19.61
N GLN A 56 9.55 -0.83 20.59
CA GLN A 56 8.77 0.38 20.38
C GLN A 56 9.56 1.43 19.56
N GLU A 57 10.84 1.64 19.86
CA GLU A 57 11.72 2.52 19.07
C GLU A 57 11.84 2.03 17.61
N LEU A 58 12.02 0.73 17.40
CA LEU A 58 12.06 0.14 16.06
C LEU A 58 10.72 0.30 15.33
N ARG A 59 9.61 0.12 16.04
CA ARG A 59 8.25 0.32 15.50
C ARG A 59 8.08 1.77 15.03
N GLU A 60 8.46 2.74 15.85
CA GLU A 60 8.38 4.17 15.50
C GLU A 60 9.29 4.51 14.31
N ALA A 61 10.49 3.95 14.25
CA ALA A 61 11.38 4.11 13.11
C ALA A 61 10.77 3.57 11.81
N ILE A 62 10.12 2.40 11.84
CA ILE A 62 9.44 1.83 10.67
C ILE A 62 8.24 2.67 10.24
N VAL A 63 7.43 3.14 11.18
CA VAL A 63 6.33 4.07 10.89
C VAL A 63 6.86 5.34 10.21
N GLY A 64 7.97 5.90 10.72
CA GLY A 64 8.66 7.03 10.10
C GLY A 64 9.15 6.72 8.69
N MET A 65 9.73 5.55 8.46
CA MET A 65 10.16 5.12 7.12
C MET A 65 8.98 4.99 6.15
N ILE A 66 7.84 4.45 6.58
CA ILE A 66 6.62 4.35 5.75
C ILE A 66 6.12 5.75 5.40
N HIS A 67 6.08 6.66 6.37
CA HIS A 67 5.67 8.05 6.15
C HIS A 67 6.59 8.75 5.14
N ASP A 68 7.89 8.73 5.37
CA ASP A 68 8.89 9.32 4.47
C ASP A 68 8.80 8.75 3.05
N PHE A 69 8.52 7.44 2.95
CA PHE A 69 8.37 6.79 1.67
C PHE A 69 7.10 7.22 0.94
N GLY A 70 5.98 7.33 1.66
CA GLY A 70 4.72 7.85 1.14
C GLY A 70 4.86 9.28 0.62
N ASP A 71 5.54 10.16 1.37
CA ASP A 71 5.80 11.54 0.95
C ASP A 71 6.64 11.61 -0.33
N LYS A 72 7.74 10.85 -0.40
CA LYS A 72 8.64 10.79 -1.55
C LYS A 72 7.96 10.29 -2.82
N ASN A 73 7.02 9.36 -2.69
CA ASN A 73 6.32 8.73 -3.81
C ASN A 73 4.89 9.27 -4.00
N SER A 74 4.55 10.38 -3.35
CA SER A 74 3.22 10.97 -3.44
C SER A 74 2.94 11.46 -4.86
N VAL A 75 2.01 10.78 -5.54
CA VAL A 75 1.52 11.22 -6.85
C VAL A 75 0.46 12.29 -6.61
N LYS A 76 0.71 13.51 -7.10
CA LYS A 76 -0.32 14.55 -7.12
C LYS A 76 -1.45 14.10 -8.06
N THR A 77 -2.62 13.86 -7.49
CA THR A 77 -3.83 13.49 -8.22
C THR A 77 -4.88 14.58 -8.07
N THR A 78 -5.67 14.79 -9.12
CA THR A 78 -6.78 15.75 -9.12
C THR A 78 -8.07 15.01 -8.79
N ILE A 79 -8.83 15.51 -7.80
CA ILE A 79 -10.19 15.05 -7.53
C ILE A 79 -11.12 15.79 -8.49
N LEU A 80 -11.85 15.07 -9.33
CA LEU A 80 -12.75 15.66 -10.33
C LEU A 80 -14.16 15.84 -9.73
N GLU A 81 -14.43 17.05 -9.22
CA GLU A 81 -15.71 17.39 -8.56
C GLU A 81 -16.93 17.34 -9.49
N ASN A 82 -16.73 17.42 -10.81
CA ASN A 82 -17.81 17.45 -11.80
C ASN A 82 -18.45 16.08 -12.07
N HIS A 83 -17.90 14.99 -11.50
CA HIS A 83 -18.45 13.65 -11.66
C HIS A 83 -19.37 13.30 -10.49
N SER A 84 -20.66 13.11 -10.77
CA SER A 84 -21.64 12.75 -9.75
C SER A 84 -21.36 11.34 -9.19
N CYS A 85 -21.04 11.23 -7.90
CA CYS A 85 -20.89 9.96 -7.18
C CYS A 85 -22.18 9.53 -6.46
N GLY A 86 -23.35 9.89 -7.00
CA GLY A 86 -24.63 9.73 -6.30
C GLY A 86 -25.03 8.26 -6.07
N LYS A 87 -24.72 7.36 -7.01
CA LYS A 87 -25.01 5.93 -6.85
C LYS A 87 -24.07 5.28 -5.84
N GLU A 88 -22.82 5.72 -5.84
CA GLU A 88 -21.76 5.30 -4.94
C GLU A 88 -22.05 5.77 -3.52
N GLU A 89 -22.62 6.96 -3.35
CA GLU A 89 -23.10 7.41 -2.05
C GLU A 89 -24.24 6.52 -1.53
N CYS A 90 -25.17 6.09 -2.39
CA CYS A 90 -26.18 5.10 -1.98
C CYS A 90 -25.55 3.79 -1.50
N LEU A 91 -24.50 3.30 -2.17
CA LEU A 91 -23.76 2.11 -1.74
C LEU A 91 -23.07 2.34 -0.39
N LEU A 92 -22.48 3.52 -0.20
CA LEU A 92 -21.84 3.89 1.07
C LEU A 92 -22.86 3.95 2.22
N GLN A 93 -24.04 4.53 1.99
CA GLN A 93 -25.11 4.59 2.99
C GLN A 93 -25.67 3.20 3.27
N TRP A 94 -25.90 2.38 2.24
CA TRP A 94 -26.29 0.98 2.42
C TRP A 94 -25.24 0.23 3.25
N GLY A 95 -23.96 0.40 2.94
CA GLY A 95 -22.86 -0.22 3.68
C GLY A 95 -22.87 0.17 5.15
N LYS A 96 -22.98 1.47 5.46
CA LYS A 96 -23.09 1.97 6.83
C LYS A 96 -24.29 1.38 7.57
N ASN A 97 -25.43 1.27 6.90
CA ASN A 97 -26.64 0.66 7.47
C ASN A 97 -26.48 -0.84 7.75
N ASN A 98 -25.53 -1.51 7.09
CA ASN A 98 -25.20 -2.92 7.31
C ASN A 98 -23.94 -3.13 8.17
N GLY A 99 -23.48 -2.09 8.88
CA GLY A 99 -22.39 -2.18 9.85
C GLY A 99 -20.98 -1.93 9.28
N ILE A 100 -20.85 -1.54 8.01
CA ILE A 100 -19.56 -1.08 7.47
C ILE A 100 -19.20 0.25 8.14
N ARG A 101 -17.98 0.32 8.67
CA ARG A 101 -17.41 1.56 9.23
C ARG A 101 -16.30 2.04 8.31
N THR A 102 -16.30 3.31 7.95
CA THR A 102 -15.27 3.84 7.05
C THR A 102 -14.96 5.30 7.36
N ARG A 103 -13.68 5.63 7.24
CA ARG A 103 -13.11 6.97 7.33
C ARG A 103 -12.83 7.56 5.94
N LEU A 104 -13.33 6.88 4.89
CA LEU A 104 -13.13 7.21 3.49
C LEU A 104 -14.42 7.73 2.84
N GLN A 105 -14.29 8.49 1.76
CA GLN A 105 -15.38 8.84 0.86
C GLN A 105 -15.06 8.40 -0.57
N ILE A 106 -16.09 8.09 -1.33
CA ILE A 106 -15.93 7.72 -2.73
C ILE A 106 -15.75 9.00 -3.54
N ALA A 107 -14.76 9.00 -4.44
CA ALA A 107 -14.43 10.15 -5.27
C ALA A 107 -14.02 9.69 -6.67
N TYR A 108 -14.14 10.60 -7.64
CA TYR A 108 -13.57 10.42 -8.96
C TYR A 108 -12.16 11.04 -8.99
N VAL A 109 -11.15 10.21 -9.23
CA VAL A 109 -9.74 10.59 -9.24
C VAL A 109 -9.24 10.52 -10.68
N GLU A 110 -8.66 11.62 -11.15
CA GLU A 110 -8.10 11.71 -12.50
C GLU A 110 -7.06 10.60 -12.74
N GLY A 111 -7.22 9.85 -13.83
CA GLY A 111 -6.34 8.73 -14.19
C GLY A 111 -6.59 7.41 -13.44
N ALA A 112 -7.45 7.40 -12.41
CA ALA A 112 -7.80 6.20 -11.64
C ALA A 112 -9.32 5.93 -11.55
N ASP A 113 -10.14 6.75 -12.23
CA ASP A 113 -11.60 6.70 -12.21
C ASP A 113 -12.16 6.75 -10.77
N ARG A 114 -13.02 5.79 -10.40
CA ARG A 114 -13.65 5.76 -9.07
C ARG A 114 -12.68 5.18 -8.06
N GLY A 115 -12.39 5.95 -7.02
CA GLY A 115 -11.55 5.54 -5.90
C GLY A 115 -12.13 5.99 -4.56
N ALA A 116 -11.31 5.90 -3.53
CA ALA A 116 -11.64 6.36 -2.19
C ALA A 116 -10.58 7.36 -1.72
N ILE A 117 -11.02 8.43 -1.07
CA ILE A 117 -10.14 9.41 -0.41
C ILE A 117 -10.47 9.50 1.07
N ALA A 118 -9.50 9.86 1.89
CA ALA A 118 -9.70 10.01 3.33
C ALA A 118 -10.58 11.24 3.62
N ARG A 119 -11.55 11.09 4.55
CA ARG A 119 -12.38 12.20 5.05
C ARG A 119 -11.70 12.99 6.17
N GLU A 120 -10.67 12.41 6.75
CA GLU A 120 -9.88 12.93 7.86
C GLU A 120 -8.44 12.45 7.72
N ASN A 121 -7.52 13.03 8.49
CA ASN A 121 -6.12 12.59 8.48
C ASN A 121 -6.02 11.17 9.02
N LEU A 122 -5.35 10.29 8.27
CA LEU A 122 -5.08 8.90 8.65
C LEU A 122 -3.57 8.71 8.83
N ASN A 123 -3.18 8.10 9.94
CA ASN A 123 -1.80 7.71 10.20
C ASN A 123 -1.54 6.26 9.76
N VAL A 124 -0.27 5.90 9.66
CA VAL A 124 0.13 4.50 9.43
C VAL A 124 -0.39 3.62 10.56
N GLY A 125 -1.14 2.57 10.19
CA GLY A 125 -1.78 1.65 11.13
C GLY A 125 -3.21 2.03 11.53
N ASP A 126 -3.71 3.21 11.12
CA ASP A 126 -5.12 3.55 11.32
C ASP A 126 -6.03 2.67 10.47
N ILE A 127 -7.16 2.25 11.04
CA ILE A 127 -8.17 1.49 10.32
C ILE A 127 -8.95 2.42 9.40
N ALA A 128 -8.77 2.30 8.09
CA ALA A 128 -9.47 3.10 7.10
C ALA A 128 -10.91 2.60 6.84
N VAL A 129 -11.12 1.29 6.85
CA VAL A 129 -12.40 0.63 6.60
C VAL A 129 -12.52 -0.69 7.39
N GLU A 130 -13.69 -0.93 7.95
CA GLU A 130 -14.07 -2.20 8.58
C GLU A 130 -15.32 -2.74 7.85
N ILE A 131 -15.23 -3.98 7.36
CA ILE A 131 -16.31 -4.63 6.61
C ILE A 131 -16.76 -5.87 7.38
N PRO A 132 -18.02 -5.94 7.86
CA PRO A 132 -18.54 -7.15 8.47
C PRO A 132 -18.61 -8.28 7.45
N VAL A 133 -18.19 -9.49 7.85
CA VAL A 133 -18.21 -10.67 6.97
C VAL A 133 -19.60 -10.96 6.40
N SER A 134 -20.67 -10.67 7.17
CA SER A 134 -22.06 -10.81 6.73
C SER A 134 -22.46 -9.93 5.54
N THR A 135 -21.65 -8.91 5.21
CA THR A 135 -21.88 -8.02 4.06
C THR A 135 -21.10 -8.43 2.82
N VAL A 136 -20.15 -9.36 2.96
CA VAL A 136 -19.35 -9.88 1.85
C VAL A 136 -20.21 -10.84 1.05
N ILE A 137 -20.24 -10.68 -0.27
CA ILE A 137 -20.86 -11.65 -1.16
C ILE A 137 -19.81 -12.71 -1.49
N SER A 138 -20.00 -13.92 -0.98
CA SER A 138 -19.12 -15.07 -1.23
C SER A 138 -19.93 -16.29 -1.65
N GLU A 139 -19.29 -17.24 -2.35
CA GLU A 139 -19.95 -18.48 -2.77
C GLU A 139 -20.54 -19.25 -1.58
N GLU A 140 -19.82 -19.28 -0.46
CA GLU A 140 -20.24 -19.95 0.78
C GLU A 140 -21.55 -19.37 1.32
N LEU A 141 -21.67 -18.05 1.38
CA LEU A 141 -22.88 -17.37 1.87
C LEU A 141 -24.07 -17.50 0.90
N ILE A 142 -23.80 -17.57 -0.41
CA ILE A 142 -24.85 -17.76 -1.42
C ILE A 142 -25.49 -19.16 -1.31
N ARG A 143 -24.73 -20.19 -0.93
CA ARG A 143 -25.26 -21.55 -0.75
C ARG A 143 -26.22 -21.68 0.45
N GLU A 144 -26.04 -20.86 1.47
CA GLU A 144 -26.90 -20.82 2.66
C GLU A 144 -28.18 -20.00 2.45
N SER A 145 -28.12 -18.99 1.56
CA SER A 145 -29.31 -18.30 1.09
C SER A 145 -30.03 -19.20 0.09
N ASN A 146 -31.11 -19.87 0.52
CA ASN A 146 -32.05 -20.47 -0.43
C ASN A 146 -32.49 -19.37 -1.42
N MET A 147 -32.07 -19.49 -2.68
CA MET A 147 -32.83 -18.90 -3.78
C MET A 147 -34.21 -19.56 -3.85
#